data_AF-A0A4Q2XBD7-F1
#
_entry.id   AF-A0A4Q2XBD7-F1
#
_cell.length_a   1.000
_cell.length_b   1.000
_cell.length_c   1.000
_cell.angle_alpha   90.00
_cell.angle_beta   90.00
_cell.angle_gamma   90.00
#
_symmetry.space_group_name_H-M   'P 1'
#
loop_
_entity.id
_entity.type
_entity.pdbx_description
1 polymer ?
#
loop_
_entity_poly.entity_id
_entity_poly.type
_entity_poly.pdbx_seq_one_letter_code
_entity_poly.pdbx_strand_id
1 'polypeptide(L)'
;MKLFRTILLFLSVAVGVCFAAFTLPWSTLDGGGGISTGTSAGGTVFKLTGTIGQFDAAAPPATGGTHRIASGFWAHVIQSPDPDYPDLTIVRQPNGDASIQWQSDAAGWQMQMSTDLSVWANLGGPITTNGVLTVPYDPGVPKRFFRLKKP
;
A
#
# COMPACT_ATOMS: atom_id res chain seq x y z
N MET A 1 -58.03 -37.37 -20.97
CA MET A 1 -56.64 -37.57 -20.47
C MET A 1 -55.58 -36.76 -21.22
N LYS A 2 -55.63 -36.63 -22.56
CA LYS A 2 -54.65 -35.86 -23.35
C LYS A 2 -54.73 -34.34 -23.12
N LEU A 3 -55.94 -33.76 -23.09
CA LEU A 3 -56.16 -32.33 -22.87
C LEU A 3 -55.70 -31.84 -21.48
N PHE A 4 -55.94 -32.65 -20.44
CA PHE A 4 -55.51 -32.35 -19.07
C PHE A 4 -53.97 -32.33 -18.91
N ARG A 5 -53.28 -33.25 -19.60
CA ARG A 5 -51.79 -33.26 -19.63
C ARG A 5 -51.22 -32.05 -20.37
N THR A 6 -51.86 -31.60 -21.45
CA THR A 6 -51.43 -30.40 -22.18
C THR A 6 -51.61 -29.14 -21.35
N ILE A 7 -52.70 -29.02 -20.59
CA ILE A 7 -52.95 -27.87 -19.70
C ILE A 7 -51.93 -27.83 -18.55
N LEU A 8 -51.61 -28.97 -17.93
CA LEU A 8 -50.57 -29.04 -16.89
C LEU A 8 -49.16 -28.73 -17.42
N LEU A 9 -48.84 -29.11 -18.66
CA LEU A 9 -47.57 -28.77 -19.29
C LEU A 9 -47.45 -27.27 -19.61
N PHE A 10 -48.56 -26.63 -20.04
CA PHE A 10 -48.58 -25.18 -20.25
C PHE A 10 -48.51 -24.39 -18.94
N LEU A 11 -49.17 -24.88 -17.88
CA LEU A 11 -49.17 -24.22 -16.57
C LEU A 11 -47.80 -24.32 -15.86
N SER A 12 -47.03 -25.38 -16.10
CA SER A 12 -45.67 -25.54 -15.54
C SER A 12 -44.62 -24.67 -16.24
N VAL A 13 -44.80 -24.33 -17.52
CA VAL A 13 -43.92 -23.38 -18.24
C VAL A 13 -44.21 -21.93 -17.82
N ALA A 14 -45.44 -21.59 -17.46
CA ALA A 14 -45.82 -20.24 -17.02
C ALA A 14 -45.26 -19.83 -15.64
N VAL A 15 -44.88 -20.79 -14.79
CA VAL A 15 -44.34 -20.52 -13.44
C VAL A 15 -42.82 -20.26 -13.45
N GLY A 16 -42.15 -20.43 -14.60
CA GLY A 16 -40.70 -20.50 -14.68
C GLY A 16 -39.90 -19.19 -14.75
N VAL A 17 -40.52 -18.00 -14.89
CA VAL A 17 -39.72 -16.77 -15.07
C VAL A 17 -40.35 -15.55 -14.40
N CYS A 18 -40.17 -15.43 -13.09
CA CYS A 18 -40.08 -14.13 -12.44
C CYS A 18 -38.77 -14.09 -11.66
N PHE A 19 -37.67 -13.78 -12.35
CA PHE A 19 -36.42 -13.39 -11.68
C PHE A 19 -36.59 -11.94 -11.24
N ALA A 20 -37.00 -11.72 -9.99
CA ALA A 20 -36.80 -10.42 -9.36
C ALA A 20 -35.30 -10.28 -9.10
N ALA A 21 -34.62 -9.39 -9.82
CA ALA A 21 -33.29 -8.94 -9.40
C ALA A 21 -33.48 -8.17 -8.09
N PHE A 22 -33.11 -8.77 -6.96
CA PHE A 22 -33.07 -8.09 -5.66
C PHE A 22 -31.91 -7.10 -5.62
N THR A 23 -31.96 -6.09 -6.47
CA THR A 23 -31.02 -4.98 -6.43
C THR A 23 -31.83 -3.73 -6.13
N LEU A 24 -31.59 -3.14 -4.96
CA LEU A 24 -31.96 -1.76 -4.65
C LEU A 24 -30.73 -0.91 -5.02
N PRO A 25 -30.64 -0.33 -6.23
CA PRO A 25 -29.43 0.40 -6.66
C PRO A 25 -29.32 1.78 -6.01
N TRP A 26 -30.14 2.08 -4.99
CA TRP A 26 -30.13 3.39 -4.35
C TRP A 26 -29.32 3.32 -3.06
N SER A 27 -28.43 4.28 -2.92
CA SER A 27 -27.79 4.64 -1.67
C SER A 27 -27.78 6.16 -1.60
N THR A 28 -27.93 6.72 -0.40
CA THR A 28 -27.64 8.14 -0.16
C THR A 28 -26.29 8.23 0.55
N LEU A 29 -25.52 9.26 0.18
CA LEU A 29 -24.39 9.72 0.99
C LEU A 29 -24.87 10.97 1.72
N ASP A 30 -25.64 10.77 2.78
CA ASP A 30 -26.16 11.86 3.59
C ASP A 30 -25.09 12.34 4.57
N GLY A 31 -24.34 13.36 4.14
CA GLY A 31 -23.34 14.04 4.95
C GLY A 31 -21.90 13.56 4.74
N GLY A 32 -20.99 14.54 4.67
CA GLY A 32 -19.56 14.37 4.50
C GLY A 32 -18.98 15.63 3.83
N GLY A 33 -17.67 15.71 3.70
CA GLY A 33 -17.03 16.96 3.29
C GLY A 33 -17.20 18.04 4.36
N GLY A 34 -16.08 18.46 4.93
CA GLY A 34 -16.08 19.32 6.09
C GLY A 34 -14.71 19.90 6.32
N ILE A 35 -14.67 20.91 7.18
CA ILE A 35 -13.43 21.53 7.61
C ILE A 35 -12.96 20.79 8.85
N SER A 36 -11.84 20.08 8.75
CA SER A 36 -11.07 19.62 9.90
C SER A 36 -10.06 20.69 10.28
N THR A 37 -10.00 21.05 11.55
CA THR A 37 -8.94 21.93 12.08
C THR A 37 -8.08 21.18 13.09
N GLY A 38 -6.81 21.55 13.16
CA GLY A 38 -5.87 21.04 14.14
C GLY A 38 -4.81 22.09 14.45
N THR A 39 -4.18 22.01 15.62
CA THR A 39 -3.13 22.96 16.01
C THR A 39 -1.84 22.19 16.27
N SER A 40 -0.71 22.61 15.68
CA SER A 40 0.59 21.99 15.98
C SER A 40 1.01 22.26 17.42
N ALA A 41 1.99 21.52 17.92
CA ALA A 41 2.64 21.80 19.20
C ALA A 41 3.22 23.22 19.29
N GLY A 42 3.53 23.85 18.15
CA GLY A 42 3.99 25.24 18.05
C GLY A 42 2.86 26.28 17.92
N GLY A 43 1.59 25.89 18.03
CA GLY A 43 0.44 26.81 18.03
C GLY A 43 -0.11 27.19 16.65
N THR A 44 0.43 26.65 15.56
CA THR A 44 -0.07 26.94 14.20
C THR A 44 -1.36 26.16 13.95
N VAL A 45 -2.42 26.86 13.53
CA VAL A 45 -3.70 26.23 13.16
C VAL A 45 -3.68 25.80 11.69
N PHE A 46 -3.94 24.52 11.46
CA PHE A 46 -4.13 23.90 10.15
C PHE A 46 -5.60 23.69 9.90
N LYS A 47 -6.01 23.89 8.63
CA LYS A 47 -7.37 23.72 8.15
C LYS A 47 -7.36 22.83 6.92
N LEU A 48 -8.09 21.72 6.95
CA LEU A 48 -8.26 20.79 5.85
C LEU A 48 -9.73 20.75 5.45
N THR A 49 -10.05 21.03 4.18
CA THR A 49 -11.42 20.91 3.66
C THR A 49 -11.52 19.65 2.82
N GLY A 50 -12.34 18.69 3.27
CA GLY A 50 -12.66 17.48 2.50
C GLY A 50 -13.90 17.66 1.63
N THR A 51 -14.05 16.81 0.61
CA THR A 51 -15.25 16.68 -0.24
C THR A 51 -15.99 15.37 0.07
N ILE A 52 -17.29 15.26 -0.26
CA ILE A 52 -17.99 13.96 -0.30
C ILE A 52 -17.62 13.24 -1.59
N GLY A 53 -17.12 12.01 -1.47
CA GLY A 53 -16.69 11.17 -2.60
C GLY A 53 -15.17 11.05 -2.69
N GLN A 54 -14.71 9.95 -3.28
CA GLN A 54 -13.29 9.73 -3.55
C GLN A 54 -12.87 10.65 -4.68
N PHE A 55 -11.93 11.57 -4.41
CA PHE A 55 -11.20 12.24 -5.49
C PHE A 55 -10.58 11.16 -6.37
N ASP A 56 -10.70 11.28 -7.70
CA ASP A 56 -10.16 10.28 -8.62
C ASP A 56 -8.71 9.96 -8.21
N ALA A 57 -8.37 8.67 -8.20
CA ALA A 57 -7.06 8.19 -7.76
C ALA A 57 -5.91 8.71 -8.65
N ALA A 58 -6.25 9.43 -9.72
CA ALA A 58 -5.36 10.22 -10.53
C ALA A 58 -5.94 11.63 -10.75
N ALA A 59 -5.64 12.55 -9.85
CA ALA A 59 -5.74 13.98 -10.11
C ALA A 59 -4.66 14.70 -9.27
N PRO A 60 -4.25 15.93 -9.62
CA PRO A 60 -3.08 16.56 -9.00
C PRO A 60 -3.21 16.61 -7.46
N PRO A 61 -2.11 16.43 -6.69
CA PRO A 61 -2.16 16.50 -5.24
C PRO A 61 -2.83 17.78 -4.77
N ALA A 62 -3.64 17.69 -3.71
CA ALA A 62 -4.14 18.88 -3.05
C ALA A 62 -2.94 19.64 -2.44
N THR A 63 -2.76 20.90 -2.81
CA THR A 63 -1.63 21.73 -2.35
C THR A 63 -2.13 22.90 -1.50
N GLY A 64 -1.32 23.31 -0.52
CA GLY A 64 -1.60 24.44 0.37
C GLY A 64 -0.33 24.94 1.04
N GLY A 65 0.21 26.07 0.56
CA GLY A 65 1.50 26.59 1.01
C GLY A 65 2.63 25.60 0.71
N THR A 66 3.44 25.25 1.71
CA THR A 66 4.52 24.25 1.62
C THR A 66 4.02 22.80 1.76
N HIS A 67 2.72 22.58 1.89
CA HIS A 67 2.15 21.26 2.17
C HIS A 67 1.45 20.69 0.92
N ARG A 68 1.54 19.37 0.76
CA ARG A 68 0.83 18.62 -0.30
C ARG A 68 0.19 17.37 0.29
N ILE A 69 -1.00 17.05 -0.17
CA ILE A 69 -1.75 15.84 0.18
C ILE A 69 -2.04 15.11 -1.14
N ALA A 70 -1.41 13.97 -1.34
CA ALA A 70 -1.74 13.06 -2.42
C ALA A 70 -2.90 12.17 -1.98
N SER A 71 -4.00 12.17 -2.73
CA SER A 71 -5.11 11.23 -2.60
C SER A 71 -4.93 10.06 -3.59
N GLY A 72 -5.66 8.96 -3.39
CA GLY A 72 -5.63 7.78 -4.27
C GLY A 72 -5.35 6.48 -3.52
N PHE A 73 -5.15 5.39 -4.27
CA PHE A 73 -4.53 4.18 -3.70
C PHE A 73 -3.14 4.60 -3.21
N TRP A 74 -2.80 4.28 -1.97
CA TRP A 74 -1.47 4.51 -1.41
C TRP A 74 -0.43 3.66 -2.17
N ALA A 75 -0.10 4.05 -3.40
CA ALA A 75 1.21 3.81 -3.94
C ALA A 75 2.11 4.58 -2.99
N HIS A 76 2.76 3.82 -2.10
CA HIS A 76 3.80 4.24 -1.17
C HIS A 76 4.28 5.63 -1.57
N VAL A 77 3.93 6.67 -0.79
CA VAL A 77 4.63 7.95 -0.90
C VAL A 77 6.03 7.60 -0.45
N ILE A 78 6.85 7.09 -1.37
CA ILE A 78 8.27 6.95 -1.17
C ILE A 78 8.65 8.41 -1.02
N GLN A 79 8.92 8.84 0.23
CA GLN A 79 9.72 10.03 0.44
C GLN A 79 10.86 9.86 -0.56
N SER A 80 10.94 10.73 -1.56
CA SER A 80 12.14 10.84 -2.38
C SER A 80 13.27 10.81 -1.36
N PRO A 81 14.19 9.83 -1.43
CA PRO A 81 15.29 9.77 -0.48
C PRO A 81 15.85 11.18 -0.40
N ASP A 82 15.96 11.70 0.83
CA ASP A 82 16.76 12.90 1.04
C ASP A 82 18.09 12.62 0.30
N PRO A 83 18.57 13.51 -0.58
CA PRO A 83 19.84 13.28 -1.28
C PRO A 83 21.01 12.97 -0.33
N ASP A 84 20.85 13.24 0.96
CA ASP A 84 21.82 12.92 2.01
C ASP A 84 21.76 11.47 2.55
N TYR A 85 20.79 10.64 2.12
CA TYR A 85 20.70 9.23 2.50
C TYR A 85 21.15 8.29 1.38
N PRO A 86 21.98 7.28 1.70
CA PRO A 86 22.44 6.32 0.71
C PRO A 86 21.33 5.36 0.27
N ASP A 87 21.40 4.96 -0.99
CA ASP A 87 20.46 3.99 -1.55
C ASP A 87 20.81 2.55 -1.13
N LEU A 88 19.78 1.81 -0.69
CA LEU A 88 19.85 0.37 -0.46
C LEU A 88 18.99 -0.36 -1.48
N THR A 89 19.63 -1.03 -2.43
CA THR A 89 18.93 -1.78 -3.49
C THR A 89 18.77 -3.24 -3.08
N ILE A 90 17.53 -3.74 -3.06
CA ILE A 90 17.23 -5.14 -2.74
C ILE A 90 16.53 -5.79 -3.93
N VAL A 91 17.15 -6.84 -4.49
CA VAL A 91 16.66 -7.55 -5.68
C VAL A 91 16.50 -9.02 -5.37
N ARG A 92 15.32 -9.57 -5.67
CA ARG A 92 15.10 -11.03 -5.65
C ARG A 92 15.73 -11.65 -6.89
N GLN A 93 16.56 -12.66 -6.69
CA GLN A 93 17.24 -13.40 -7.75
C GLN A 93 16.36 -14.56 -8.27
N PRO A 94 16.60 -15.07 -9.49
CA PRO A 94 15.82 -16.17 -10.08
C PRO A 94 15.83 -17.46 -9.25
N ASN A 95 16.94 -17.74 -8.56
CA ASN A 95 17.10 -18.91 -7.69
C ASN A 95 16.36 -18.78 -6.34
N GLY A 96 15.73 -17.64 -6.07
CA GLY A 96 15.00 -17.37 -4.83
C GLY A 96 15.81 -16.58 -3.79
N ASP A 97 17.11 -16.41 -3.98
CA ASP A 97 17.96 -15.62 -3.09
C ASP A 97 17.64 -14.13 -3.21
N ALA A 98 18.12 -13.34 -2.25
CA ALA A 98 18.11 -11.89 -2.36
C ALA A 98 19.55 -11.36 -2.58
N SER A 99 19.68 -10.32 -3.40
CA SER A 99 20.89 -9.51 -3.54
C SER A 99 20.63 -8.15 -2.92
N ILE A 100 21.48 -7.73 -1.99
CA ILE A 100 21.40 -6.46 -1.29
C ILE A 100 22.64 -5.66 -1.66
N GLN A 101 22.44 -4.49 -2.25
CA GLN A 101 23.52 -3.69 -2.84
C GLN A 101 23.50 -2.29 -2.29
N TRP A 102 24.68 -1.74 -2.05
CA TRP A 102 24.91 -0.36 -1.61
C TRP A 102 26.08 0.24 -2.37
N GLN A 103 26.08 1.57 -2.52
CA GLN A 103 27.15 2.31 -3.18
C GLN A 103 28.11 2.93 -2.15
N SER A 104 29.10 3.69 -2.63
CA SER A 104 30.12 4.32 -1.79
C SER A 104 29.57 5.45 -0.90
N ASP A 105 28.41 5.99 -1.23
CA ASP A 105 27.63 6.95 -0.41
C ASP A 105 27.21 6.37 0.95
N ALA A 106 27.12 5.04 1.07
CA ALA A 106 26.84 4.35 2.33
C ALA A 106 28.06 4.25 3.27
N ALA A 107 29.21 4.86 2.95
CA ALA A 107 30.38 4.84 3.82
C ALA A 107 30.05 5.40 5.23
N GLY A 108 30.46 4.68 6.27
CA GLY A 108 30.16 5.01 7.67
C GLY A 108 28.77 4.55 8.15
N TRP A 109 27.91 4.03 7.28
CA TRP A 109 26.64 3.43 7.68
C TRP A 109 26.82 1.98 8.12
N GLN A 110 25.96 1.53 9.03
CA GLN A 110 25.91 0.15 9.50
C GLN A 110 24.81 -0.62 8.79
N MET A 111 25.15 -1.75 8.17
CA MET A 111 24.15 -2.70 7.66
C MET A 111 23.51 -3.43 8.84
N GLN A 112 22.17 -3.48 8.86
CA GLN A 112 21.42 -4.21 9.88
C GLN A 112 20.37 -5.13 9.25
N MET A 113 20.08 -6.23 9.95
CA MET A 113 19.03 -7.17 9.59
C MET A 113 18.10 -7.45 10.77
N SER A 114 16.85 -7.73 10.46
CA SER A 114 15.82 -8.15 11.40
C SER A 114 14.95 -9.24 10.77
N THR A 115 14.34 -10.10 11.59
CA THR A 115 13.32 -11.07 11.15
C THR A 115 11.90 -10.63 11.50
N ASP A 116 11.75 -9.58 12.32
CA ASP A 116 10.48 -9.18 12.92
C ASP A 116 10.24 -7.66 12.95
N LEU A 117 11.16 -6.86 12.37
CA LEU A 117 11.21 -5.40 12.41
C LEU A 117 11.41 -4.78 13.80
N SER A 118 11.52 -5.59 14.85
CA SER A 118 11.61 -5.15 16.24
C SER A 118 13.05 -5.17 16.74
N VAL A 119 13.75 -6.29 16.53
CA VAL A 119 15.15 -6.48 16.93
C VAL A 119 16.03 -6.41 15.69
N TRP A 120 17.03 -5.52 15.72
CA TRP A 120 17.95 -5.30 14.62
C TRP A 120 19.37 -5.70 15.02
N ALA A 121 19.95 -6.64 14.27
CA ALA A 121 21.32 -7.10 14.44
C ALA A 121 22.23 -6.47 13.40
N ASN A 122 23.47 -6.14 13.80
CA ASN A 122 24.50 -5.64 12.90
C ASN A 122 25.03 -6.77 12.02
N LEU A 123 25.10 -6.52 10.71
CA LEU A 123 25.78 -7.40 9.77
C LEU A 123 27.20 -6.88 9.52
N GLY A 124 28.17 -7.45 10.21
CA GLY A 124 29.57 -7.02 10.11
C GLY A 124 29.83 -5.65 10.73
N GLY A 125 30.92 -5.01 10.31
CA GLY A 125 31.27 -3.64 10.71
C GLY A 125 30.64 -2.57 9.82
N PRO A 126 30.92 -1.28 10.08
CA PRO A 126 30.47 -0.18 9.23
C PRO A 126 30.97 -0.32 7.79
N ILE A 127 30.14 0.13 6.85
CA ILE A 127 30.45 0.12 5.43
C ILE A 127 31.60 1.09 5.15
N THR A 128 32.55 0.64 4.33
CA THR A 128 33.72 1.43 3.91
C THR A 128 33.79 1.64 2.40
N THR A 129 33.14 0.79 1.63
CA THR A 129 33.10 0.83 0.16
C THR A 129 31.79 0.23 -0.35
N ASN A 130 31.48 0.45 -1.63
CA ASN A 130 30.35 -0.20 -2.31
C ASN A 130 30.44 -1.73 -2.20
N GLY A 131 29.29 -2.40 -2.19
CA GLY A 131 29.28 -3.85 -1.97
C GLY A 131 27.94 -4.50 -2.27
N VAL A 132 27.99 -5.84 -2.27
CA VAL A 132 26.84 -6.71 -2.50
C VAL A 132 26.85 -7.81 -1.44
N LEU A 133 25.69 -8.04 -0.83
CA LEU A 133 25.43 -9.16 0.06
C LEU A 133 24.40 -10.10 -0.61
N THR A 134 24.80 -11.36 -0.79
CA THR A 134 23.87 -12.42 -1.21
C THR A 134 23.27 -13.08 0.02
N VAL A 135 21.93 -13.11 0.07
CA VAL A 135 21.16 -13.72 1.14
C VAL A 135 20.46 -14.95 0.57
N PRO A 136 20.89 -16.16 0.94
CA PRO A 136 20.29 -17.37 0.40
C PRO A 136 18.85 -17.52 0.89
N TYR A 137 18.01 -18.09 0.03
CA TYR A 137 16.66 -18.51 0.40
C TYR A 137 16.71 -19.52 1.54
N ASP A 138 15.93 -19.27 2.58
CA ASP A 138 15.83 -20.13 3.76
C ASP A 138 14.36 -20.34 4.13
N PRO A 139 13.82 -21.56 3.94
CA PRO A 139 12.43 -21.84 4.27
C PRO A 139 12.12 -21.75 5.78
N GLY A 140 13.13 -21.85 6.65
CA GLY A 140 12.97 -21.69 8.10
C GLY A 140 12.85 -20.23 8.55
N VAL A 141 13.27 -19.28 7.71
CA VAL A 141 13.21 -17.84 7.99
C VAL A 141 12.48 -17.14 6.84
N PRO A 142 11.13 -17.17 6.83
CA PRO A 142 10.34 -16.79 5.65
C PRO A 142 10.39 -15.29 5.35
N LYS A 143 10.91 -14.47 6.28
CA LYS A 143 11.01 -13.01 6.14
C LYS A 143 12.31 -12.52 6.76
N ARG A 144 13.02 -11.66 6.03
CA ARG A 144 14.18 -10.91 6.51
C ARG A 144 14.04 -9.47 6.03
N PHE A 145 14.38 -8.54 6.90
CA PHE A 145 14.33 -7.11 6.67
C PHE A 145 15.74 -6.55 6.76
N PHE A 146 16.05 -5.57 5.93
CA PHE A 146 17.38 -4.97 5.84
C PHE A 146 17.26 -3.45 5.88
N ARG A 147 18.22 -2.79 6.52
CA ARG A 147 18.33 -1.34 6.51
C ARG A 147 19.78 -0.89 6.64
N LEU A 148 20.03 0.33 6.17
CA LEU A 148 21.19 1.10 6.55
C LEU A 148 20.84 1.94 7.77
N LYS A 149 21.69 1.91 8.81
CA LYS A 149 21.55 2.75 10.00
C LYS A 149 22.85 3.52 10.25
N LYS A 150 22.76 4.83 10.45
CA LYS A 150 23.90 5.61 10.91
C LYS A 150 24.22 5.21 12.37
N PRO A 151 25.45 4.76 12.68
CA PRO A 151 25.85 4.32 14.01
C PRO A 151 25.52 5.33 15.11
#